data_AF-A0A2E1CSG7-F1
#
_entry.id   AF-A0A2E1CSG7-F1
#
_cell.length_a   1.000
_cell.length_b   1.000
_cell.length_c   1.000
_cell.angle_alpha   90.00
_cell.angle_beta   90.00
_cell.angle_gamma   90.00
#
_symmetry.space_group_name_H-M   'P 1'
#
loop_
_entity.id
_entity.type
_entity.pdbx_description
1 polymer ?
#
loop_
_entity_poly.entity_id
_entity_poly.type
_entity_poly.pdbx_seq_one_letter_code
_entity_poly.pdbx_strand_id
1 'polypeptide(L)'
;MIPENPYEDRFDRTFAFIDLSGFTHFTDVMGDKAALGEINTFRAIVREIASRKGIRIAKWLGDGAMLVAVEPETATEAIMEMQGRMGEINNELSMRAGLASGPVLMVDGEDHIGKAVNLAARLCSLADAGEVLATKEMMTALMVNTPSESVGKRDIDGFAEMVEVVRLEMPDF
;
A
#
# COMPACT_ATOMS: atom_id res chain seq x y z
N MET A 1 39.91 8.51 4.47
CA MET A 1 38.68 7.81 4.90
C MET A 1 37.69 7.98 3.76
N ILE A 2 37.43 6.91 3.00
CA ILE A 2 36.36 6.92 2.00
C ILE A 2 35.06 6.96 2.84
N PRO A 3 34.11 7.87 2.58
CA PRO A 3 32.82 7.81 3.25
C PRO A 3 32.24 6.41 3.07
N GLU A 4 31.73 5.79 4.14
CA GLU A 4 31.00 4.52 4.03
C GLU A 4 29.98 4.63 2.90
N ASN A 5 29.95 3.61 2.03
CA ASN A 5 29.06 3.62 0.89
C ASN A 5 27.62 3.67 1.42
N PRO A 6 26.86 4.75 1.20
CA PRO A 6 25.49 4.86 1.74
C PRO A 6 24.50 3.89 1.08
N TYR A 7 24.99 3.07 0.13
CA TYR A 7 24.26 2.02 -0.56
C TYR A 7 24.64 0.60 -0.11
N GLU A 8 25.57 0.43 0.82
CA GLU A 8 25.92 -0.86 1.43
C GLU A 8 24.72 -1.39 2.24
N ASP A 9 24.52 -2.71 2.29
CA ASP A 9 23.41 -3.40 3.00
C ASP A 9 21.97 -3.04 2.58
N ARG A 10 21.78 -2.50 1.38
CA ARG A 10 20.45 -2.27 0.81
C ARG A 10 19.89 -3.54 0.19
N PHE A 11 18.60 -3.78 0.42
CA PHE A 11 17.86 -4.88 -0.19
C PHE A 11 16.51 -4.39 -0.69
N ASP A 12 15.97 -5.06 -1.71
CA ASP A 12 14.68 -4.70 -2.27
C ASP A 12 13.53 -5.16 -1.38
N ARG A 13 12.55 -4.28 -1.19
CA ARG A 13 11.27 -4.57 -0.57
C ARG A 13 10.15 -3.87 -1.30
N THR A 14 8.97 -4.44 -1.19
CA THR A 14 7.73 -3.82 -1.63
C THR A 14 7.00 -3.26 -0.42
N PHE A 15 6.64 -1.99 -0.50
CA PHE A 15 5.86 -1.29 0.50
C PHE A 15 4.47 -1.06 -0.04
N ALA A 16 3.47 -1.28 0.80
CA ALA A 16 2.11 -0.85 0.53
C ALA A 16 1.60 -0.01 1.70
N PHE A 17 1.02 1.13 1.39
CA PHE A 17 0.22 1.90 2.32
C PHE A 17 -1.24 1.71 1.94
N ILE A 18 -2.07 1.39 2.92
CA ILE A 18 -3.51 1.26 2.78
C ILE A 18 -4.22 2.22 3.73
N ASP A 19 -5.38 2.70 3.32
CA ASP A 19 -6.16 3.66 4.08
C ASP A 19 -7.66 3.55 3.77
N LEU A 20 -8.51 3.79 4.78
CA LEU A 20 -9.97 3.79 4.61
C LEU A 20 -10.46 5.17 4.21
N SER A 21 -10.83 5.32 2.93
CA SER A 21 -11.43 6.54 2.42
C SER A 21 -12.82 6.74 3.01
N GLY A 22 -13.11 7.98 3.42
CA GLY A 22 -14.40 8.35 4.01
C GLY A 22 -14.53 8.09 5.51
N PHE A 23 -13.50 7.50 6.15
CA PHE A 23 -13.57 7.09 7.56
C PHE A 23 -13.82 8.25 8.54
N THR A 24 -13.18 9.41 8.33
CA THR A 24 -13.42 10.61 9.15
C THR A 24 -14.88 11.04 9.09
N HIS A 25 -15.44 11.14 7.88
CA HIS A 25 -16.85 11.50 7.69
C HIS A 25 -17.80 10.47 8.29
N PHE A 26 -17.50 9.18 8.11
CA PHE A 26 -18.26 8.09 8.73
C PHE A 26 -18.27 8.20 10.26
N THR A 27 -17.13 8.53 10.86
CA THR A 27 -17.02 8.72 12.31
C THR A 27 -17.88 9.89 12.79
N ASP A 28 -17.87 11.01 12.08
CA ASP A 28 -18.70 12.18 12.41
C ASP A 28 -20.20 11.89 12.35
N VAL A 29 -20.65 11.07 11.40
CA VAL A 29 -22.07 10.76 11.17
C VAL A 29 -22.56 9.61 12.07
N MET A 30 -21.78 8.54 12.19
CA MET A 30 -22.19 7.29 12.83
C MET A 30 -21.69 7.15 14.28
N GLY A 31 -20.73 7.98 14.69
CA GLY A 31 -20.16 8.03 16.03
C GLY A 31 -19.07 6.98 16.31
N ASP A 32 -18.29 7.24 17.35
CA ASP A 32 -17.05 6.50 17.69
C ASP A 32 -17.22 4.99 17.82
N LYS A 33 -18.36 4.52 18.34
CA LYS A 33 -18.58 3.08 18.55
C LYS A 33 -18.77 2.33 17.24
N ALA A 34 -19.47 2.93 16.27
CA ALA A 34 -19.61 2.36 14.93
C ALA A 34 -18.27 2.39 14.20
N ALA A 35 -17.57 3.53 14.26
CA ALA A 35 -16.24 3.70 13.69
C ALA A 35 -15.22 2.68 14.23
N LEU A 36 -15.25 2.39 15.53
CA LEU A 36 -14.41 1.36 16.14
C LEU A 36 -14.74 -0.05 15.61
N GLY A 37 -16.01 -0.33 15.31
CA GLY A 37 -16.43 -1.57 14.67
C GLY A 37 -15.78 -1.75 13.30
N GLU A 38 -15.86 -0.72 12.45
CA GLU A 38 -15.25 -0.72 11.11
C GLU A 38 -13.73 -0.84 11.16
N ILE A 39 -13.06 -0.10 12.06
CA ILE A 39 -11.60 -0.26 12.26
C ILE A 39 -11.25 -1.70 12.64
N ASN A 40 -12.02 -2.32 13.54
CA ASN A 40 -11.73 -3.67 13.98
C ASN A 40 -11.90 -4.69 12.85
N THR A 41 -12.95 -4.53 12.03
CA THR A 41 -13.18 -5.35 10.85
C THR A 41 -12.05 -5.21 9.83
N PHE A 42 -11.68 -3.96 9.50
CA PHE A 42 -10.54 -3.67 8.62
C PHE A 42 -9.24 -4.31 9.13
N ARG A 43 -8.92 -4.10 10.42
CA ARG A 43 -7.72 -4.67 11.03
C ARG A 43 -7.74 -6.20 11.05
N ALA A 44 -8.91 -6.82 11.19
CA ALA A 44 -9.05 -8.28 11.15
C ALA A 44 -8.72 -8.82 9.75
N ILE A 45 -9.26 -8.21 8.70
CA ILE A 45 -9.02 -8.61 7.29
C ILE A 45 -7.55 -8.44 6.93
N VAL A 46 -6.97 -7.28 7.26
CA VAL A 46 -5.55 -7.00 6.99
C VAL A 46 -4.65 -8.01 7.71
N ARG A 47 -4.92 -8.33 8.98
CA ARG A 47 -4.15 -9.35 9.73
C ARG A 47 -4.26 -10.74 9.12
N GLU A 48 -5.48 -11.15 8.77
CA GLU A 48 -5.74 -12.48 8.21
C GLU A 48 -4.99 -12.67 6.89
N ILE A 49 -5.14 -11.72 5.96
CA ILE A 49 -4.50 -11.80 4.63
C ILE A 49 -2.98 -11.66 4.76
N ALA A 50 -2.50 -10.68 5.55
CA ALA A 50 -1.06 -10.48 5.72
C ALA A 50 -0.39 -11.71 6.32
N SER A 51 -1.00 -12.33 7.34
CA SER A 51 -0.49 -13.57 7.93
C SER A 51 -0.45 -14.72 6.94
N ARG A 52 -1.50 -14.89 6.11
CA ARG A 52 -1.57 -15.98 5.13
C ARG A 52 -0.57 -15.80 3.98
N LYS A 53 -0.31 -14.56 3.57
CA LYS A 53 0.61 -14.23 2.46
C LYS A 53 2.05 -13.91 2.90
N GLY A 54 2.37 -14.03 4.20
CA GLY A 54 3.72 -13.75 4.71
C GLY A 54 4.12 -12.27 4.63
N ILE A 55 3.15 -11.36 4.68
CA ILE A 55 3.37 -9.91 4.65
C ILE A 55 3.48 -9.39 6.08
N ARG A 56 4.49 -8.56 6.33
CA ARG A 56 4.66 -7.89 7.62
C ARG A 56 3.80 -6.64 7.67
N ILE A 57 2.98 -6.51 8.71
CA ILE A 57 2.39 -5.23 9.08
C ILE A 57 3.44 -4.45 9.86
N ALA A 58 4.07 -3.45 9.24
CA ALA A 58 5.13 -2.67 9.87
C ALA A 58 4.58 -1.75 10.95
N LYS A 59 3.49 -1.03 10.65
CA LYS A 59 2.80 -0.18 11.62
C LYS A 59 1.36 0.12 11.21
N TRP A 60 0.51 0.35 12.22
CA TRP A 60 -0.84 0.88 12.03
C TRP A 60 -0.82 2.40 12.02
N LEU A 61 -1.67 3.01 11.19
CA LEU A 61 -1.74 4.44 10.95
C LEU A 61 -3.18 4.94 11.22
N GLY A 62 -3.73 4.59 12.39
CA GLY A 62 -5.14 4.85 12.69
C GLY A 62 -6.06 3.87 11.94
N ASP A 63 -6.71 4.38 10.91
CA ASP A 63 -7.56 3.71 9.91
C ASP A 63 -6.78 3.19 8.70
N GLY A 64 -5.47 3.48 8.61
CA GLY A 64 -4.56 2.90 7.63
C GLY A 64 -3.53 1.92 8.20
N ALA A 65 -2.71 1.37 7.32
CA ALA A 65 -1.56 0.54 7.68
C ALA A 65 -0.41 0.66 6.68
N MET A 66 0.80 0.44 7.16
CA MET A 66 2.00 0.22 6.36
C MET A 66 2.34 -1.27 6.36
N LEU A 67 2.41 -1.84 5.16
CA LEU A 67 2.74 -3.24 4.91
C LEU A 67 4.09 -3.36 4.18
N VAL A 68 4.81 -4.43 4.48
CA VAL A 68 6.11 -4.74 3.88
C VAL A 68 6.09 -6.18 3.39
N ALA A 69 6.33 -6.36 2.09
CA ALA A 69 6.48 -7.66 1.45
C ALA A 69 7.88 -7.80 0.85
N VAL A 70 8.30 -9.05 0.68
CA VAL A 70 9.55 -9.38 -0.03
C VAL A 70 9.37 -9.16 -1.52
N GLU A 71 8.24 -9.63 -2.06
CA GLU A 71 7.96 -9.66 -3.49
C GLU A 71 6.80 -8.73 -3.87
N PRO A 72 6.89 -8.02 -5.00
CA PRO A 72 5.82 -7.14 -5.47
C PRO A 72 4.52 -7.88 -5.79
N GLU A 73 4.59 -9.10 -6.32
CA GLU A 73 3.44 -9.93 -6.67
C GLU A 73 2.60 -10.25 -5.44
N THR A 74 3.27 -10.72 -4.37
CA THR A 74 2.63 -11.07 -3.10
C THR A 74 1.95 -9.84 -2.48
N ALA A 75 2.59 -8.67 -2.54
CA ALA A 75 2.00 -7.41 -2.07
C ALA A 75 0.76 -7.04 -2.87
N THR A 76 0.86 -7.04 -4.19
CA THR A 76 -0.23 -6.70 -5.10
C THR A 76 -1.45 -7.59 -4.85
N GLU A 77 -1.27 -8.92 -4.86
CA GLU A 77 -2.38 -9.84 -4.61
C GLU A 77 -3.03 -9.61 -3.24
N ALA A 78 -2.24 -9.33 -2.20
CA ALA A 78 -2.77 -9.07 -0.87
C ALA A 78 -3.61 -7.80 -0.83
N ILE A 79 -3.15 -6.72 -1.48
CA ILE A 79 -3.88 -5.45 -1.52
C ILE A 79 -5.19 -5.61 -2.28
N MET A 80 -5.18 -6.27 -3.45
CA MET A 80 -6.40 -6.49 -4.22
C MET A 80 -7.41 -7.35 -3.44
N GLU A 81 -6.94 -8.39 -2.75
CA GLU A 81 -7.81 -9.22 -1.92
C GLU A 81 -8.37 -8.48 -0.69
N MET A 82 -7.55 -7.65 -0.03
CA MET A 82 -8.01 -6.78 1.06
C MET A 82 -9.07 -5.79 0.57
N GLN A 83 -8.87 -5.19 -0.61
CA GLN A 83 -9.82 -4.26 -1.22
C GLN A 83 -11.15 -4.95 -1.51
N GLY A 84 -11.12 -6.12 -2.16
CA GLY A 84 -12.32 -6.88 -2.48
C GLY A 84 -13.13 -7.23 -1.24
N ARG A 85 -12.49 -7.78 -0.21
CA ARG A 85 -13.18 -8.15 1.04
C ARG A 85 -13.73 -6.96 1.81
N MET A 86 -13.05 -5.82 1.79
CA MET A 86 -13.59 -4.59 2.38
C MET A 86 -14.84 -4.13 1.63
N GLY A 87 -14.80 -4.15 0.29
CA GLY A 87 -15.94 -3.79 -0.55
C GLY A 87 -17.15 -4.71 -0.38
N GLU A 88 -16.96 -6.00 -0.08
CA GLU A 88 -18.06 -6.92 0.21
C GLU A 88 -18.78 -6.64 1.54
N ILE A 89 -18.07 -6.07 2.52
CA ILE A 89 -18.58 -5.88 3.87
C ILE A 89 -19.27 -4.53 4.02
N ASN A 90 -18.67 -3.47 3.48
CA ASN A 90 -19.17 -2.12 3.65
C ASN A 90 -18.98 -1.30 2.38
N ASN A 91 -20.09 -0.94 1.72
CA ASN A 91 -20.07 -0.14 0.50
C ASN A 91 -19.90 1.37 0.76
N GLU A 92 -19.98 1.82 2.02
CA GLU A 92 -19.83 3.24 2.39
C GLU A 92 -18.37 3.63 2.63
N LEU A 93 -17.50 2.65 2.90
CA LEU A 93 -16.07 2.84 3.07
C LEU A 93 -15.32 2.16 1.93
N SER A 94 -14.31 2.81 1.38
CA SER A 94 -13.49 2.22 0.33
C SER A 94 -12.03 2.24 0.73
N MET A 95 -11.33 1.11 0.53
CA MET A 95 -9.90 1.06 0.77
C MET A 95 -9.17 1.61 -0.45
N ARG A 96 -8.32 2.60 -0.23
CA ARG A 96 -7.33 3.08 -1.21
C ARG A 96 -5.95 2.55 -0.84
N ALA A 97 -5.06 2.46 -1.82
CA ALA A 97 -3.71 1.99 -1.58
C ALA A 97 -2.66 2.59 -2.52
N GLY A 98 -1.41 2.60 -2.03
CA GLY A 98 -0.23 2.97 -2.81
C GLY A 98 0.88 1.95 -2.62
N LEU A 99 1.44 1.46 -3.71
CA LEU A 99 2.52 0.47 -3.71
C LEU A 99 3.77 0.98 -4.42
N ALA A 100 4.93 0.62 -3.89
CA ALA A 100 6.20 0.82 -4.59
C ALA A 100 7.22 -0.21 -4.11
N SER A 101 8.10 -0.60 -5.04
CA SER A 101 9.23 -1.50 -4.75
C SER A 101 10.55 -0.79 -4.97
N GLY A 102 11.56 -1.18 -4.20
CA GLY A 102 12.92 -0.77 -4.46
C GLY A 102 13.83 -0.92 -3.25
N PRO A 103 15.09 -0.49 -3.39
CA PRO A 103 16.11 -0.76 -2.40
C PRO A 103 15.88 0.07 -1.14
N VAL A 104 16.08 -0.53 0.03
CA VAL A 104 15.93 0.12 1.34
C VAL A 104 17.03 -0.32 2.29
N LEU A 105 17.34 0.56 3.25
CA LEU A 105 18.13 0.23 4.43
C LEU A 105 17.19 -0.14 5.57
N MET A 106 17.51 -1.21 6.30
CA MET A 106 16.84 -1.53 7.56
C MET A 106 17.56 -0.86 8.72
N VAL A 107 16.83 -0.14 9.54
CA VAL A 107 17.35 0.53 10.75
C VAL A 107 16.72 -0.13 11.97
N ASP A 108 17.57 -0.48 12.94
CA ASP A 108 17.18 -1.10 14.21
C ASP A 108 16.30 -2.36 14.06
N GLY A 109 16.38 -3.05 12.90
CA GLY A 109 15.61 -4.27 12.59
C GLY A 109 14.14 -4.07 12.23
N GLU A 110 13.62 -2.84 12.28
CA GLU A 110 12.18 -2.58 12.16
C GLU A 110 11.83 -1.46 11.18
N ASP A 111 12.61 -0.38 11.16
CA ASP A 111 12.35 0.75 10.29
C ASP A 111 13.05 0.59 8.94
N HIS A 112 12.45 1.17 7.90
CA HIS A 112 12.95 1.10 6.54
C HIS A 112 13.16 2.51 6.02
N ILE A 113 14.38 2.79 5.54
CA ILE A 113 14.73 4.07 4.93
C ILE A 113 15.00 3.84 3.44
N GLY A 114 14.22 4.52 2.60
CA GLY A 114 14.45 4.55 1.17
C GLY A 114 13.30 5.17 0.38
N LYS A 115 13.58 5.44 -0.89
CA LYS A 115 12.64 6.10 -1.80
C LYS A 115 11.32 5.32 -1.95
N ALA A 116 11.37 3.99 -1.97
CA ALA A 116 10.19 3.15 -2.16
C ALA A 116 9.14 3.33 -1.04
N VAL A 117 9.57 3.45 0.22
CA VAL A 117 8.66 3.69 1.35
C VAL A 117 7.88 4.98 1.15
N ASN A 118 8.59 6.05 0.80
CA ASN A 118 8.00 7.37 0.60
C ASN A 118 7.10 7.40 -0.64
N LEU A 119 7.51 6.76 -1.74
CA LEU A 119 6.69 6.65 -2.95
C LEU A 119 5.36 5.95 -2.67
N ALA A 120 5.39 4.80 -2.00
CA ALA A 120 4.18 4.06 -1.64
C ALA A 120 3.22 4.91 -0.79
N ALA A 121 3.74 5.64 0.20
CA ALA A 121 2.94 6.54 1.03
C ALA A 121 2.31 7.68 0.22
N ARG A 122 3.07 8.30 -0.70
CA ARG A 122 2.59 9.37 -1.56
C ARG A 122 1.55 8.87 -2.56
N LEU A 123 1.75 7.71 -3.16
CA LEU A 123 0.77 7.09 -4.05
C LEU A 123 -0.54 6.79 -3.32
N CYS A 124 -0.48 6.29 -2.07
CA CYS A 124 -1.69 6.07 -1.28
C CYS A 124 -2.44 7.38 -0.99
N SER A 125 -1.69 8.47 -0.74
CA SER A 125 -2.30 9.79 -0.52
C SER A 125 -2.92 10.39 -1.78
N LEU A 126 -2.38 10.05 -2.97
CA LEU A 126 -2.87 10.50 -4.27
C LEU A 126 -4.03 9.66 -4.80
N ALA A 127 -4.18 8.43 -4.30
CA ALA A 127 -5.21 7.51 -4.73
C ALA A 127 -6.60 8.01 -4.32
N ASP A 128 -7.54 7.97 -5.27
CA ASP A 128 -8.96 8.20 -5.01
C ASP A 128 -9.57 7.06 -4.17
N ALA A 129 -10.80 7.26 -3.69
CA ALA A 129 -11.51 6.23 -2.92
C ALA A 129 -11.69 4.95 -3.76
N GLY A 130 -11.19 3.83 -3.25
CA GLY A 130 -11.21 2.55 -3.98
C GLY A 130 -10.12 2.42 -5.04
N GLU A 131 -9.20 3.38 -5.16
CA GLU A 131 -8.10 3.30 -6.12
C GLU A 131 -6.86 2.67 -5.50
N VAL A 132 -6.19 1.81 -6.28
CA VAL A 132 -4.88 1.24 -5.94
C VAL A 132 -3.86 1.71 -6.96
N LEU A 133 -2.91 2.52 -6.51
CA LEU A 133 -1.83 3.04 -7.35
C LEU A 133 -0.52 2.31 -7.07
N ALA A 134 0.27 2.08 -8.11
CA ALA A 134 1.60 1.49 -8.00
C ALA A 134 2.60 2.20 -8.92
N THR A 135 3.88 2.19 -8.55
CA THR A 135 4.96 2.56 -9.48
C THR A 135 5.00 1.56 -10.64
N LYS A 136 5.16 2.02 -11.88
CA LYS A 136 5.20 1.09 -13.03
C LYS A 136 6.40 0.13 -12.94
N GLU A 137 7.49 0.54 -12.32
CA GLU A 137 8.72 -0.24 -12.19
C GLU A 137 8.56 -1.51 -11.33
N MET A 138 7.55 -1.59 -10.45
CA MET A 138 7.29 -2.81 -9.68
C MET A 138 6.46 -3.84 -10.45
N MET A 139 5.91 -3.49 -11.62
CA MET A 139 5.09 -4.39 -12.41
C MET A 139 5.95 -5.48 -13.04
N THR A 140 5.52 -6.72 -12.89
CA THR A 140 6.22 -7.89 -13.44
C THR A 140 5.27 -8.71 -14.30
N ALA A 141 5.84 -9.54 -15.18
CA ALA A 141 5.06 -10.47 -15.99
C ALA A 141 4.35 -11.57 -15.17
N LEU A 142 4.65 -11.71 -13.88
CA LEU A 142 4.04 -12.69 -12.98
C LEU A 142 2.67 -12.22 -12.47
N MET A 143 2.34 -10.93 -12.56
CA MET A 143 1.07 -10.34 -12.11
C MET A 143 -0.07 -10.55 -13.11
N VAL A 144 -0.21 -11.75 -13.67
CA VAL A 144 -1.17 -12.04 -14.76
C VAL A 144 -2.64 -11.90 -14.35
N ASN A 145 -2.93 -12.00 -13.05
CA ASN A 145 -4.29 -11.91 -12.50
C ASN A 145 -4.62 -10.53 -11.92
N THR A 146 -3.76 -9.53 -12.12
CA THR A 146 -4.01 -8.16 -11.69
C THR A 146 -3.79 -7.24 -12.89
N PRO A 147 -4.86 -6.95 -13.66
CA PRO A 147 -4.79 -5.96 -14.71
C PRO A 147 -4.26 -4.62 -14.17
N SER A 148 -3.53 -3.90 -15.02
CA SER A 148 -3.05 -2.57 -14.68
C SER A 148 -3.18 -1.63 -15.86
N GLU A 149 -3.60 -0.40 -15.56
CA GLU A 149 -3.73 0.69 -16.52
C GLU A 149 -2.66 1.74 -16.24
N SER A 150 -1.98 2.25 -17.27
CA SER A 150 -1.07 3.37 -17.07
C SER A 150 -1.84 4.67 -16.81
N VAL A 151 -1.52 5.33 -15.69
CA VAL A 151 -2.05 6.68 -15.36
C VAL A 151 -1.05 7.80 -15.70
N GLY A 152 -0.05 7.46 -16.52
CA GLY A 152 0.99 8.36 -17.01
C GLY A 152 2.09 8.69 -16.00
N LYS A 153 2.91 9.67 -16.37
CA LYS A 153 3.94 10.25 -15.50
C LYS A 153 3.31 11.25 -14.54
N ARG A 154 3.57 11.09 -13.24
CA ARG A 154 3.06 11.96 -12.19
C ARG A 154 4.21 12.69 -11.50
N ASP A 155 3.98 13.96 -11.21
CA ASP A 155 4.81 14.72 -10.28
C ASP A 155 4.42 14.29 -8.86
N ILE A 156 5.38 13.77 -8.10
CA ILE A 156 5.14 13.27 -6.75
C ILE A 156 5.95 14.12 -5.78
N ASP A 157 5.24 14.76 -4.84
CA ASP A 157 5.85 15.64 -3.84
C ASP A 157 7.04 14.97 -3.12
N GLY A 158 8.18 15.65 -3.13
CA GLY A 158 9.46 15.17 -2.58
C GLY A 158 10.33 14.38 -3.57
N PHE A 159 9.93 14.24 -4.84
CA PHE A 159 10.70 13.57 -5.88
C PHE A 159 11.00 14.52 -7.04
N ALA A 160 12.27 14.57 -7.45
CA ALA A 160 12.72 15.47 -8.53
C ALA A 160 12.36 14.96 -9.93
N GLU A 161 12.14 13.65 -10.06
CA GLU A 161 11.82 13.00 -11.32
C GLU A 161 10.34 12.61 -11.35
N MET A 162 9.73 12.77 -12.52
CA MET A 162 8.37 12.29 -12.76
C MET A 162 8.35 10.76 -12.69
N VAL A 163 7.40 10.21 -11.95
CA VAL A 163 7.28 8.77 -11.71
C VAL A 163 6.22 8.20 -12.65
N GLU A 164 6.51 7.09 -13.34
CA GLU A 164 5.48 6.37 -14.10
C GLU A 164 4.60 5.60 -13.14
N VAL A 165 3.29 5.86 -13.18
CA VAL A 165 2.33 5.25 -12.27
C VAL A 165 1.35 4.41 -13.06
N VAL A 166 0.93 3.31 -12.46
CA VAL A 166 -0.18 2.47 -12.92
C VAL A 166 -1.26 2.40 -11.86
N ARG A 167 -2.49 2.21 -12.30
CA ARG A 167 -3.63 1.83 -11.46
C ARG A 167 -3.82 0.32 -11.58
N LEU A 168 -3.95 -0.34 -10.44
CA LEU A 168 -4.25 -1.78 -10.38
C LEU A 168 -5.76 -1.98 -10.33
N GLU A 169 -6.25 -2.96 -11.07
CA GLU A 169 -7.68 -3.27 -11.17
C GLU A 169 -7.97 -4.68 -10.67
N MET A 170 -9.16 -4.86 -10.13
CA MET A 170 -9.67 -6.20 -9.82
C MET A 170 -9.87 -6.95 -11.14
N PRO A 171 -9.50 -8.23 -11.24
CA PRO A 171 -9.80 -9.02 -12.42
C PRO A 171 -11.31 -9.12 -12.62
N ASP A 172 -11.77 -8.93 -13.86
CA ASP A 172 -13.13 -9.26 -14.26
C ASP A 172 -13.33 -10.78 -14.13
N PHE A 173 -14.26 -11.21 -13.28
CA PHE A 173 -14.66 -12.63 -13.13
C PHE A 173 -15.92 -12.94 -13.95
#